data_AF-A0A963EIJ4-F1
#
_entry.id   AF-A0A963EIJ4-F1
#
_cell.length_a   1.000
_cell.length_b   1.000
_cell.length_c   1.000
_cell.angle_alpha   90.00
_cell.angle_beta   90.00
_cell.angle_gamma   90.00
#
_symmetry.space_group_name_H-M   'P 1'
#
loop_
_entity.id
_entity.type
_entity.pdbx_description
1 polymer ?
#
loop_
_entity_poly.entity_id
_entity_poly.type
_entity_poly.pdbx_seq_one_letter_code
_entity_poly.pdbx_strand_id
1 'polypeptide(L)'
;MLHSATPVAIEVTRGGTVESTHRVMAAIVDVSGRIVAQAGNVELAIFPRSAIKMFQAMQLIETGAADAFSLTSEELALACASHGGEEMHVDRVRAWLARLGLDASRLGCGAHRPLNGSAAWR
;
A
#
# COMPACT_ATOMS: atom_id res chain seq x y z
N MET A 1 25.10 15.31 5.35
CA MET A 1 24.05 14.51 4.66
C MET A 1 24.64 13.15 4.35
N LEU A 2 23.98 12.06 4.77
CA LEU A 2 24.40 10.70 4.44
C LEU A 2 24.01 10.43 2.98
N HIS A 3 24.98 10.55 2.08
CA HIS A 3 24.89 10.02 0.73
C HIS A 3 25.85 8.85 0.65
N SER A 4 25.37 7.64 0.97
CA SER A 4 26.19 6.44 0.92
C SER A 4 25.74 5.55 -0.23
N ALA A 5 26.68 5.13 -1.08
CA ALA A 5 26.44 4.10 -2.09
C ALA A 5 26.20 2.71 -1.47
N THR A 6 26.45 2.57 -0.16
CA THR A 6 26.25 1.32 0.57
C THR A 6 24.78 1.19 1.00
N PRO A 7 24.09 0.10 0.63
CA PRO A 7 22.74 -0.20 1.12
C PRO A 7 22.69 -0.37 2.64
N VAL A 8 21.53 -0.11 3.24
CA VAL A 8 21.27 -0.49 4.64
C VAL A 8 21.21 -2.01 4.73
N ALA A 9 21.83 -2.60 5.74
CA ALA A 9 21.64 -3.99 6.10
C ALA A 9 20.56 -4.12 7.17
N ILE A 10 19.53 -4.90 6.90
CA ILE A 10 18.50 -5.27 7.86
C ILE A 10 18.72 -6.73 8.25
N GLU A 11 19.02 -6.95 9.53
CA GLU A 11 19.21 -8.29 10.09
C GLU A 11 17.91 -8.77 10.76
N VAL A 12 17.47 -9.96 10.39
CA VAL A 12 16.40 -10.68 11.07
C VAL A 12 17.05 -11.68 11.99
N THR A 13 16.76 -11.60 13.29
CA THR A 13 17.34 -12.50 14.29
C THR A 13 16.34 -13.55 14.75
N ARG A 14 16.82 -14.77 15.02
CA ARG A 14 16.06 -15.84 15.68
C ARG A 14 16.90 -16.40 16.82
N GLY A 15 16.35 -16.39 18.03
CA GLY A 15 17.08 -16.85 19.22
C GLY A 15 18.40 -16.09 19.47
N GLY A 16 18.46 -14.80 19.12
CA GLY A 16 19.65 -13.96 19.30
C GLY A 16 20.74 -14.13 18.23
N THR A 17 20.55 -15.02 17.25
CA THR A 17 21.47 -15.19 16.11
C THR A 17 20.88 -14.53 14.86
N VAL A 18 21.72 -13.91 14.03
CA VAL A 18 21.31 -13.39 12.72
C VAL A 18 20.95 -14.57 11.81
N GLU A 19 19.66 -14.69 11.50
CA GLU A 19 19.14 -15.75 10.61
C GLU A 19 19.18 -15.31 9.14
N SER A 20 18.93 -14.03 8.86
CA SER A 20 19.03 -13.48 7.51
C SER A 20 19.41 -12.01 7.52
N THR A 21 20.07 -11.58 6.44
CA THR A 21 20.44 -10.18 6.21
C THR A 21 19.90 -9.73 4.86
N HIS A 22 19.17 -8.61 4.84
CA HIS A 22 18.56 -8.02 3.66
C HIS A 22 19.23 -6.68 3.35
N ARG A 23 19.62 -6.46 2.10
CA ARG A 23 20.18 -5.18 1.66
C ARG A 23 19.05 -4.29 1.13
N VAL A 24 18.90 -3.12 1.74
CA VAL A 24 17.80 -2.19 1.47
C VAL A 24 18.36 -0.88 0.93
N MET A 25 17.77 -0.45 -0.20
CA MET A 25 17.96 0.89 -0.74
C MET A 25 16.91 1.82 -0.11
N ALA A 26 17.31 3.01 0.30
CA ALA A 26 16.42 3.95 0.97
C ALA A 26 16.71 5.39 0.53
N ALA A 27 15.66 6.18 0.35
CA ALA A 27 15.71 7.61 0.09
C ALA A 27 14.76 8.33 1.04
N ILE A 28 15.19 9.46 1.58
CA ILE A 28 14.34 10.43 2.27
C ILE A 28 14.27 11.64 1.35
N VAL A 29 13.07 12.02 0.94
CA VAL A 29 12.82 13.16 0.06
C VAL A 29 12.00 14.22 0.79
N ASP A 30 12.31 15.49 0.54
CA ASP A 30 11.47 16.59 1.00
C ASP A 30 10.30 16.87 0.04
N VAL A 31 9.43 17.81 0.41
CA VAL A 31 8.22 18.16 -0.38
C VAL A 31 8.54 18.73 -1.77
N SER A 32 9.77 19.22 -2.00
CA SER A 32 10.22 19.67 -3.32
C SER A 32 10.74 18.52 -4.19
N GLY A 33 10.80 17.30 -3.65
CA GLY A 33 11.35 16.13 -4.32
C GLY A 33 12.86 15.98 -4.17
N ARG A 34 13.53 16.85 -3.40
CA ARG A 34 14.97 16.78 -3.20
C ARG A 34 15.32 15.67 -2.20
N ILE A 35 16.32 14.86 -2.54
CA ILE A 35 16.87 13.85 -1.63
C ILE A 35 17.59 14.54 -0.47
N VAL A 36 17.12 14.29 0.75
CA VAL A 36 17.67 14.77 2.03
C VAL A 36 18.71 13.77 2.58
N ALA A 37 18.48 12.48 2.37
CA ALA A 37 19.40 11.41 2.72
C ALA A 37 19.13 10.16 1.86
N GLN A 38 20.17 9.35 1.63
CA GLN A 38 20.03 8.09 0.92
C GLN A 38 21.01 7.00 1.39
N ALA A 39 20.63 5.76 1.12
CA ALA A 39 21.49 4.59 1.26
C ALA A 39 21.31 3.66 0.05
N GLY A 40 22.42 3.24 -0.56
CA GLY A 40 22.42 2.43 -1.76
C GLY A 40 22.19 3.23 -3.05
N ASN A 41 22.03 2.51 -4.17
CA ASN A 41 21.71 3.10 -5.46
C ASN A 41 20.19 3.33 -5.59
N VAL A 42 19.72 4.50 -5.18
CA VAL A 42 18.28 4.88 -5.23
C VAL A 42 17.77 5.15 -6.65
N GLU A 43 18.67 5.27 -7.63
CA GLU A 43 18.35 5.38 -9.06
C GLU A 43 18.15 4.00 -9.73
N LEU A 44 18.33 2.91 -8.99
CA LEU A 44 18.10 1.57 -9.52
C LEU A 44 16.62 1.39 -9.86
N ALA A 45 16.34 1.09 -11.14
CA ALA A 45 15.00 0.75 -11.57
C ALA A 45 14.52 -0.54 -10.89
N ILE A 46 13.38 -0.45 -10.20
CA ILE A 46 12.72 -1.59 -9.56
C ILE A 46 11.25 -1.65 -9.99
N PHE A 47 10.66 -2.84 -9.95
CA PHE A 47 9.20 -2.94 -10.02
C PHE A 47 8.60 -2.37 -8.72
N PRO A 48 7.65 -1.43 -8.80
CA PRO A 48 7.11 -0.76 -7.61
C PRO A 48 6.21 -1.66 -6.75
N ARG A 49 5.84 -2.86 -7.28
CA ARG A 49 4.99 -3.85 -6.61
C ARG A 49 3.76 -3.16 -5.99
N SER A 50 3.39 -3.55 -4.78
CA SER A 50 2.23 -3.00 -4.08
C SER A 50 2.38 -1.52 -3.68
N ALA A 51 3.56 -0.91 -3.78
CA ALA A 51 3.75 0.50 -3.42
C ALA A 51 3.07 1.46 -4.42
N ILE A 52 2.73 0.98 -5.63
CA ILE A 52 2.11 1.83 -6.66
C ILE A 52 0.62 2.13 -6.43
N LYS A 53 -0.02 1.54 -5.40
CA LYS A 53 -1.46 1.70 -5.14
C LYS A 53 -1.90 3.16 -4.97
N MET A 54 -1.01 4.00 -4.41
CA MET A 54 -1.26 5.44 -4.32
C MET A 54 -1.54 6.08 -5.68
N PHE A 55 -0.85 5.65 -6.75
CA PHE A 55 -1.10 6.12 -8.11
C PHE A 55 -2.40 5.58 -8.69
N GLN A 56 -2.82 4.36 -8.29
CA GLN A 56 -4.12 3.80 -8.68
C GLN A 56 -5.27 4.60 -8.08
N ALA A 57 -5.14 5.00 -6.80
CA ALA A 57 -6.13 5.82 -6.11
C ALA A 57 -6.10 7.30 -6.54
N MET A 58 -4.93 7.83 -6.91
CA MET A 58 -4.76 9.20 -7.40
C MET A 58 -5.70 9.52 -8.56
N GLN A 59 -5.97 8.54 -9.43
CA GLN A 59 -6.91 8.69 -10.54
C GLN A 59 -8.34 9.01 -10.08
N LEU A 60 -8.78 8.53 -8.91
CA LEU A 60 -10.09 8.90 -8.36
C LEU A 60 -10.16 10.40 -8.06
N ILE A 61 -9.05 10.99 -7.63
CA ILE A 61 -8.95 12.41 -7.28
C ILE A 61 -8.77 13.24 -8.55
N GLU A 62 -7.80 12.91 -9.40
CA GLU A 62 -7.46 13.68 -10.61
C GLU A 62 -8.60 13.76 -11.62
N THR A 63 -9.45 12.73 -11.69
CA THR A 63 -10.64 12.72 -12.58
C THR A 63 -11.84 13.45 -11.99
N GLY A 64 -11.80 13.86 -10.71
CA GLY A 64 -12.94 14.43 -9.99
C GLY A 64 -13.98 13.40 -9.53
N ALA A 65 -13.73 12.10 -9.73
CA ALA A 65 -14.65 11.04 -9.30
C ALA A 65 -14.81 11.01 -7.77
N ALA A 66 -13.75 11.28 -7.02
CA ALA A 66 -13.78 11.35 -5.56
C ALA A 66 -14.81 12.39 -5.08
N ASP A 67 -14.80 13.59 -5.66
CA ASP A 67 -15.73 14.66 -5.33
C ASP A 67 -17.15 14.34 -5.81
N ALA A 68 -17.28 13.89 -7.06
CA ALA A 68 -18.58 13.57 -7.67
C ALA A 68 -19.35 12.48 -6.92
N PHE A 69 -18.64 11.51 -6.33
CA PHE A 69 -19.22 10.41 -5.54
C PHE A 69 -19.04 10.57 -4.03
N SER A 70 -18.60 11.75 -3.59
CA SER A 70 -18.42 12.10 -2.18
C SER A 70 -17.63 11.04 -1.40
N LEU A 71 -16.48 10.63 -1.94
CA LEU A 71 -15.62 9.65 -1.31
C LEU A 71 -15.11 10.16 0.03
N THR A 72 -15.18 9.29 1.03
CA THR A 72 -14.64 9.54 2.36
C THR A 72 -13.13 9.28 2.41
N SER A 73 -12.46 9.79 3.44
CA SER A 73 -11.03 9.48 3.66
C SER A 73 -10.80 7.98 3.85
N GLU A 74 -11.76 7.26 4.42
CA GLU A 74 -11.71 5.80 4.57
C GLU A 74 -11.82 5.07 3.23
N GLU A 75 -12.65 5.54 2.29
CA GLU A 75 -12.77 4.96 0.95
C GLU A 75 -11.53 5.26 0.10
N LEU A 76 -10.94 6.45 0.24
CA LEU A 76 -9.65 6.77 -0.37
C LEU A 76 -8.52 5.92 0.23
N ALA A 77 -8.51 5.72 1.55
CA ALA A 77 -7.57 4.81 2.20
C ALA A 77 -7.76 3.36 1.71
N LEU A 78 -9.01 2.93 1.47
CA LEU A 78 -9.30 1.64 0.84
C LEU A 78 -8.71 1.54 -0.57
N ALA A 79 -8.80 2.59 -1.39
CA ALA A 79 -8.21 2.57 -2.72
C ALA A 79 -6.67 2.53 -2.70
N CYS A 80 -6.03 3.12 -1.67
CA CYS A 80 -4.58 3.27 -1.57
C CYS A 80 -3.83 2.08 -0.93
N ALA A 81 -4.52 1.18 -0.22
CA ALA A 81 -3.87 0.24 0.68
C ALA A 81 -4.02 -1.24 0.27
N SER A 82 -3.18 -2.08 0.88
CA SER A 82 -3.40 -3.52 0.90
C SER A 82 -4.29 -3.85 2.09
N HIS A 83 -5.43 -4.50 1.86
CA HIS A 83 -6.37 -4.86 2.92
C HIS A 83 -6.16 -6.29 3.39
N GLY A 84 -6.24 -6.48 4.70
CA GLY A 84 -6.13 -7.79 5.33
C GLY A 84 -7.40 -8.63 5.23
N GLY A 85 -8.52 -8.05 4.77
CA GLY A 85 -9.83 -8.68 4.70
C GLY A 85 -10.62 -8.63 6.01
N GLU A 86 -10.20 -7.79 6.95
CA GLU A 86 -10.94 -7.49 8.18
C GLU A 86 -12.35 -6.97 7.91
N GLU A 87 -13.25 -7.23 8.86
CA GLU A 87 -14.67 -6.85 8.79
C GLU A 87 -14.88 -5.38 8.46
N MET A 88 -14.12 -4.48 9.10
CA MET A 88 -14.18 -3.04 8.81
C MET A 88 -13.89 -2.70 7.33
N HIS A 89 -13.00 -3.45 6.66
CA HIS A 89 -12.71 -3.26 5.25
C HIS A 89 -13.88 -3.75 4.39
N VAL A 90 -14.39 -4.95 4.70
CA VAL A 90 -15.50 -5.56 3.97
C VAL A 90 -16.77 -4.72 4.07
N ASP A 91 -17.11 -4.26 5.28
CA ASP A 91 -18.29 -3.45 5.54
C ASP A 91 -18.21 -2.10 4.83
N ARG A 92 -17.03 -1.48 4.82
CA ARG A 92 -16.82 -0.23 4.09
C ARG A 92 -16.95 -0.42 2.57
N VAL A 93 -16.40 -1.49 2.00
CA VAL A 93 -16.57 -1.81 0.57
C VAL A 93 -18.04 -2.09 0.24
N ARG A 94 -18.76 -2.83 1.09
CA ARG A 94 -20.19 -3.09 0.91
C ARG A 94 -21.02 -1.80 0.94
N ALA A 95 -20.77 -0.93 1.92
CA ALA A 95 -21.46 0.35 2.03
C ALA A 95 -21.19 1.25 0.81
N TRP A 96 -19.95 1.27 0.33
CA TRP A 96 -19.57 2.02 -0.86
C TRP A 96 -20.26 1.48 -2.12
N LEU A 97 -20.23 0.16 -2.36
CA LEU A 97 -20.94 -0.48 -3.47
C LEU A 97 -22.45 -0.16 -3.42
N ALA A 98 -23.08 -0.29 -2.26
CA ALA A 98 -24.49 0.01 -2.08
C ALA A 98 -24.83 1.47 -2.42
N ARG A 99 -23.97 2.43 -2.05
CA ARG A 99 -24.12 3.85 -2.42
C ARG A 99 -24.09 4.08 -3.93
N LEU A 100 -23.36 3.23 -4.66
CA LEU A 100 -23.30 3.25 -6.12
C LEU A 100 -24.43 2.43 -6.78
N GLY A 101 -25.32 1.82 -6.01
CA GLY A 101 -26.34 0.90 -6.52
C GLY A 101 -25.77 -0.41 -7.05
N LEU A 102 -24.59 -0.82 -6.56
CA LEU A 102 -23.88 -2.03 -6.95
C LEU A 102 -23.83 -3.03 -5.80
N ASP A 103 -23.44 -4.26 -6.11
CA ASP A 103 -23.15 -5.30 -5.14
C ASP A 103 -21.80 -5.99 -5.45
N ALA A 104 -21.43 -6.97 -4.62
CA ALA A 104 -20.17 -7.68 -4.75
C ALA A 104 -20.03 -8.46 -6.07
N SER A 105 -21.12 -8.75 -6.80
CA SER A 105 -21.08 -9.41 -8.10
C SER A 105 -20.44 -8.53 -9.18
N ARG A 106 -20.28 -7.23 -8.92
CA ARG A 106 -19.61 -6.29 -9.82
C ARG A 106 -18.11 -6.23 -9.62
N LEU A 107 -17.58 -6.86 -8.56
CA LEU A 107 -16.14 -6.96 -8.37
C LEU A 107 -15.55 -7.87 -9.45
N GLY A 108 -14.56 -7.36 -10.18
CA GLY A 108 -13.85 -8.13 -11.21
C GLY A 108 -12.88 -9.18 -10.66
N CYS A 109 -12.82 -9.32 -9.33
CA CYS A 109 -12.01 -10.31 -8.64
C CYS A 109 -12.90 -11.38 -7.99
N GLY A 110 -12.44 -12.63 -8.01
CA GLY A 110 -13.06 -13.70 -7.25
C GLY A 110 -12.73 -13.62 -5.75
N ALA A 111 -13.37 -14.47 -4.96
CA ALA A 111 -13.05 -14.59 -3.54
C ALA A 111 -11.59 -15.04 -3.34
N HIS A 112 -10.90 -14.40 -2.40
CA HIS A 112 -9.54 -14.74 -1.98
C HIS A 112 -9.48 -14.86 -0.45
N ARG A 113 -8.60 -15.74 0.05
CA ARG A 113 -8.41 -15.92 1.49
C ARG A 113 -7.85 -14.64 2.14
N PRO A 114 -8.47 -14.06 3.17
CA PRO A 114 -7.94 -12.88 3.86
C PRO A 114 -6.47 -13.03 4.29
N LEU A 115 -5.67 -11.96 4.15
CA LEU A 115 -4.28 -11.93 4.64
C LEU A 115 -4.25 -11.97 6.17
N ASN A 116 -5.25 -11.36 6.81
CA ASN A 116 -5.43 -11.44 8.24
C ASN A 116 -6.03 -12.81 8.60
N GLY A 117 -5.22 -13.63 9.28
CA GLY A 117 -5.62 -14.99 9.66
C GLY A 117 -6.90 -15.07 10.50
N SER A 118 -7.22 -14.04 11.29
CA SER A 118 -8.47 -13.99 12.08
C SER A 118 -9.72 -13.81 11.22
N ALA A 119 -9.57 -13.21 10.03
CA ALA A 119 -10.66 -13.03 9.08
C ALA A 119 -10.88 -14.27 8.19
N ALA A 120 -9.92 -15.19 8.12
CA ALA A 120 -9.96 -16.32 7.21
C ALA A 120 -10.85 -17.50 7.64
N TRP A 121 -11.37 -17.48 8.87
CA TRP A 121 -12.13 -18.59 9.47
C TRP A 121 -13.56 -18.20 9.84
N ARG A 122 -14.10 -17.19 9.16
CA ARG A 122 -15.51 -16.80 9.22
C ARG A 122 -16.26 -17.48 8.08
#